data_AF-A0A3M1WPP8-F1
#
_entry.id   AF-A0A3M1WPP8-F1
#
_cell.length_a   1.000
_cell.length_b   1.000
_cell.length_c   1.000
_cell.angle_alpha   90.00
_cell.angle_beta   90.00
_cell.angle_gamma   90.00
#
_symmetry.space_group_name_H-M   'P 1'
#
loop_
_entity.id
_entity.type
_entity.pdbx_description
1 polymer ?
#
loop_
_entity_poly.entity_id
_entity_poly.type
_entity_poly.pdbx_seq_one_letter_code
_entity_poly.pdbx_strand_id
1 'polypeptide(L)'
;MEDEKMAVKELKVEPEPTPITRRERQNRASLLAELLERHRGERHAIVLQDYPDPDAISSAFAHRLISARFEIEADLLYKGRISHQENRALVQLVEVPLVRISDETQLKDYQYSVFVDNQGTTSSLTPMLARLGIKPLVIVDHHEIQDVIHAEFEDIRKIGATATIYTEYLRDGLLDLDRSNTTHVRLATALMHGLRSETNGLIHARQEDMEAATFLTPFIDASLLDQILHIKRSKRVMDIIRDALANRMVVENYSISGIGFLRAEDRDGIPQAADFLMTEENVHTAIVYGIVFKEEGEALIGSMRTTKLTLDVDEFLKDALGGRERGHYYGGGRRGAGGFEIPIRFLAGQFDEEMMALKWKIYDEVIKRKLLAKIGVSAPKPAGEGSKKQ
;
A
#
# COMPACT_ATOMS: atom_id res chain seq x y z
N MET A 1 37.48 -18.90 37.95
CA MET A 1 36.37 -17.93 37.93
C MET A 1 36.56 -17.10 36.68
N GLU A 2 35.79 -17.18 35.61
CA GLU A 2 34.65 -17.99 35.18
C GLU A 2 34.63 -17.78 33.66
N ASP A 3 34.62 -18.85 32.87
CA ASP A 3 34.48 -18.79 31.41
C ASP A 3 33.02 -18.53 31.05
N GLU A 4 32.71 -17.33 30.57
CA GLU A 4 31.36 -16.97 30.13
C GLU A 4 31.14 -17.47 28.69
N LYS A 5 30.64 -18.70 28.57
CA LYS A 5 30.16 -19.27 27.30
C LYS A 5 28.88 -18.55 26.89
N MET A 6 28.95 -17.69 25.86
CA MET A 6 27.78 -17.22 25.12
C MET A 6 27.05 -18.41 24.48
N ALA A 7 25.86 -18.72 24.98
CA ALA A 7 24.95 -19.66 24.36
C ALA A 7 24.34 -19.03 23.10
N VAL A 8 24.73 -19.54 21.93
CA VAL A 8 24.06 -19.25 20.66
C VAL A 8 22.67 -19.88 20.73
N LYS A 9 21.65 -19.05 20.82
CA LYS A 9 20.24 -19.48 20.81
C LYS A 9 19.93 -19.90 19.37
N GLU A 10 19.87 -21.21 19.12
CA GLU A 10 19.42 -21.75 17.83
C GLU A 10 18.03 -21.18 17.51
N LEU A 11 17.95 -20.36 16.45
CA LEU A 11 16.69 -19.98 15.84
C LEU A 11 16.07 -21.25 15.28
N LYS A 12 15.01 -21.73 15.92
CA LYS A 12 14.13 -22.76 15.36
C LYS A 12 13.52 -22.18 14.09
N VAL A 13 14.06 -22.57 12.95
CA VAL A 13 13.41 -22.37 11.65
C VAL A 13 12.16 -23.25 11.68
N GLU A 14 10.99 -22.63 11.69
CA GLU A 14 9.75 -23.38 11.52
C GLU A 14 9.79 -24.14 10.19
N PRO A 15 9.33 -25.40 10.13
CA PRO A 15 9.33 -26.16 8.90
C PRO A 15 8.54 -25.40 7.84
N GLU A 16 9.08 -25.32 6.61
CA GLU A 16 8.34 -24.74 5.49
C GLU A 16 6.99 -25.47 5.33
N PRO A 17 5.88 -24.75 5.12
CA PRO A 17 4.59 -25.38 4.89
C PRO A 17 4.70 -26.30 3.67
N THR A 18 4.19 -27.52 3.81
CA THR A 18 4.19 -28.50 2.72
C THR A 18 3.47 -27.91 1.50
N PRO A 19 4.07 -27.96 0.29
CA PRO A 19 3.43 -27.50 -0.92
C PRO A 19 2.10 -28.21 -1.15
N ILE A 20 1.06 -27.45 -1.49
CA ILE A 20 -0.27 -28.00 -1.78
C ILE A 20 -0.20 -28.81 -3.08
N THR A 21 -0.77 -30.01 -3.08
CA THR A 21 -0.70 -30.90 -4.26
C THR A 21 -1.50 -30.33 -5.43
N ARG A 22 -1.11 -30.67 -6.67
CA ARG A 22 -1.86 -30.27 -7.89
C ARG A 22 -3.35 -30.69 -7.84
N ARG A 23 -3.64 -31.81 -7.19
CA ARG A 23 -5.02 -32.32 -7.01
C ARG A 23 -5.82 -31.45 -6.04
N GLU A 24 -5.21 -30.96 -4.97
CA GLU A 24 -5.84 -30.02 -4.04
C GLU A 24 -6.05 -28.64 -4.68
N ARG A 25 -5.11 -28.17 -5.54
CA ARG A 25 -5.29 -26.94 -6.34
C ARG A 25 -6.49 -27.02 -7.29
N GLN A 26 -6.56 -28.08 -8.09
CA GLN A 26 -7.71 -28.35 -8.98
C GLN A 26 -9.03 -28.46 -8.23
N ASN A 27 -9.00 -29.00 -7.00
CA ASN A 27 -10.17 -29.06 -6.14
C ASN A 27 -10.66 -27.66 -5.73
N ARG A 28 -9.78 -26.73 -5.35
CA ARG A 28 -10.17 -25.36 -4.97
C ARG A 28 -10.78 -24.57 -6.12
N ALA A 29 -10.19 -24.69 -7.31
CA ALA A 29 -10.74 -24.11 -8.54
C ALA A 29 -12.18 -24.58 -8.78
N SER A 30 -12.43 -25.90 -8.72
CA SER A 30 -13.77 -26.46 -8.89
C SER A 30 -14.74 -26.01 -7.78
N LEU A 31 -14.31 -25.99 -6.52
CA LEU A 31 -15.14 -25.51 -5.40
C LEU A 31 -15.55 -24.03 -5.56
N LEU A 32 -14.62 -23.18 -6.00
CA LEU A 32 -14.94 -21.78 -6.30
C LEU A 32 -15.93 -21.67 -7.46
N ALA A 33 -15.74 -22.44 -8.53
CA ALA A 33 -16.68 -22.47 -9.66
C ALA A 33 -18.09 -22.93 -9.24
N GLU A 34 -18.18 -23.99 -8.43
CA GLU A 34 -19.45 -24.47 -7.88
C GLU A 34 -20.14 -23.45 -6.97
N LEU A 35 -19.36 -22.69 -6.18
CA LEU A 35 -19.90 -21.58 -5.39
C LEU A 35 -20.45 -20.48 -6.30
N LEU A 36 -19.64 -19.98 -7.24
CA LEU A 36 -20.06 -18.90 -8.14
C LEU A 36 -21.28 -19.30 -8.99
N GLU A 37 -21.40 -20.56 -9.40
CA GLU A 37 -22.59 -21.07 -10.09
C GLU A 37 -23.87 -20.97 -9.24
N ARG A 38 -23.79 -21.25 -7.93
CA ARG A 38 -24.94 -21.11 -7.01
C ARG A 38 -25.41 -19.66 -6.86
N HIS A 39 -24.51 -18.72 -7.11
CA HIS A 39 -24.72 -17.28 -7.01
C HIS A 39 -24.85 -16.60 -8.38
N ARG A 40 -25.13 -17.37 -9.44
CA ARG A 40 -25.28 -16.86 -10.82
C ARG A 40 -26.31 -15.72 -10.87
N GLY A 41 -25.96 -14.65 -11.57
CA GLY A 41 -26.84 -13.48 -11.78
C GLY A 41 -26.91 -12.50 -10.61
N GLU A 42 -26.16 -12.73 -9.52
CA GLU A 42 -26.07 -11.80 -8.40
C GLU A 42 -25.08 -10.66 -8.65
N ARG A 43 -25.07 -9.69 -7.73
CA ARG A 43 -24.12 -8.59 -7.70
C ARG A 43 -23.25 -8.63 -6.44
N HIS A 44 -21.93 -8.70 -6.62
CA HIS A 44 -20.95 -8.87 -5.53
C HIS A 44 -20.02 -7.65 -5.39
N ALA A 45 -19.67 -7.33 -4.15
CA ALA A 45 -18.68 -6.30 -3.82
C ALA A 45 -17.30 -6.94 -3.63
N ILE A 46 -16.36 -6.74 -4.56
CA ILE A 46 -14.97 -7.13 -4.36
C ILE A 46 -14.27 -6.05 -3.53
N VAL A 47 -13.91 -6.38 -2.29
CA VAL A 47 -13.37 -5.48 -1.28
C VAL A 47 -11.85 -5.50 -1.32
N LEU A 48 -11.27 -4.35 -1.67
CA LEU A 48 -9.84 -4.09 -1.60
C LEU A 48 -9.46 -3.43 -0.27
N GLN A 49 -8.16 -3.47 0.01
CA GLN A 49 -7.53 -2.66 1.06
C GLN A 49 -7.82 -1.16 0.85
N ASP A 50 -7.77 -0.34 1.90
CA ASP A 50 -7.95 1.11 1.77
C ASP A 50 -6.91 1.76 0.84
N TYR A 51 -5.72 1.16 0.76
CA TYR A 51 -4.62 1.59 -0.11
C TYR A 51 -4.19 0.43 -1.01
N PRO A 52 -4.95 0.13 -2.08
CA PRO A 52 -4.70 -1.05 -2.90
C PRO A 52 -3.31 -1.00 -3.54
N ASP A 53 -2.62 -2.14 -3.48
CA ASP A 53 -1.35 -2.40 -4.15
C ASP A 53 -1.55 -3.29 -5.40
N PRO A 54 -0.48 -3.53 -6.19
CA PRO A 54 -0.60 -4.30 -7.42
C PRO A 54 -1.20 -5.69 -7.25
N ASP A 55 -0.93 -6.37 -6.13
CA ASP A 55 -1.43 -7.72 -5.88
C ASP A 55 -2.95 -7.70 -5.71
N ALA A 56 -3.45 -6.87 -4.80
CA ALA A 56 -4.89 -6.69 -4.59
C ALA A 56 -5.63 -6.25 -5.87
N ILE A 57 -5.08 -5.25 -6.60
CA ILE A 57 -5.71 -4.72 -7.83
C ILE A 57 -5.82 -5.79 -8.92
N SER A 58 -4.74 -6.53 -9.16
CA SER A 58 -4.70 -7.55 -10.22
C SER A 58 -5.55 -8.78 -9.88
N SER A 59 -5.51 -9.22 -8.63
CA SER A 59 -6.32 -10.32 -8.09
C SER A 59 -7.82 -10.00 -8.14
N ALA A 60 -8.21 -8.77 -7.78
CA ALA A 60 -9.59 -8.32 -7.91
C ALA A 60 -10.08 -8.27 -9.37
N PHE A 61 -9.21 -7.85 -10.29
CA PHE A 61 -9.53 -7.84 -11.71
C PHE A 61 -9.72 -9.26 -12.26
N ALA A 62 -8.87 -10.21 -11.82
CA ALA A 62 -9.03 -11.62 -12.14
C ALA A 62 -10.37 -12.16 -11.62
N HIS A 63 -10.69 -11.91 -10.35
CA HIS A 63 -11.95 -12.37 -9.76
C HIS A 63 -13.16 -11.85 -10.51
N ARG A 64 -13.20 -10.54 -10.84
CA ARG A 64 -14.31 -9.96 -11.62
C ARG A 64 -14.51 -10.66 -12.96
N LEU A 65 -13.43 -10.96 -13.69
CA LEU A 65 -13.51 -11.62 -14.99
C LEU A 65 -13.94 -13.10 -14.86
N ILE A 66 -13.54 -13.77 -13.78
CA ILE A 66 -14.04 -15.10 -13.44
C ILE A 66 -15.54 -15.02 -13.11
N SER A 67 -15.96 -14.13 -12.20
CA SER A 67 -17.36 -13.93 -11.80
C SER A 67 -18.27 -13.63 -13.00
N ALA A 68 -17.80 -12.86 -13.99
CA ALA A 68 -18.56 -12.54 -15.19
C ALA A 68 -18.95 -13.79 -16.02
N ARG A 69 -18.19 -14.89 -15.93
CA ARG A 69 -18.53 -16.18 -16.59
C ARG A 69 -19.78 -16.83 -15.99
N PHE A 70 -20.10 -16.46 -14.75
CA PHE A 70 -21.27 -16.89 -14.01
C PHE A 70 -22.35 -15.81 -13.97
N GLU A 71 -22.31 -14.83 -14.90
CA GLU A 71 -23.27 -13.72 -14.96
C GLU A 71 -23.33 -12.88 -13.67
N ILE A 72 -22.29 -12.95 -12.83
CA ILE A 72 -22.20 -12.16 -11.60
C ILE A 72 -21.63 -10.79 -11.95
N GLU A 73 -22.36 -9.74 -11.58
CA GLU A 73 -21.87 -8.37 -11.65
C GLU A 73 -20.95 -8.10 -10.45
N ALA A 74 -19.67 -7.83 -10.70
CA ALA A 74 -18.69 -7.63 -9.63
C ALA A 74 -17.99 -6.28 -9.74
N ASP A 75 -18.10 -5.47 -8.69
CA ASP A 75 -17.44 -4.16 -8.61
C ASP A 75 -16.30 -4.16 -7.59
N LEU A 76 -15.20 -3.51 -7.98
CA LEU A 76 -13.97 -3.46 -7.19
C LEU A 76 -13.98 -2.21 -6.32
N LEU A 77 -14.17 -2.38 -5.02
CA LEU A 77 -14.47 -1.32 -4.08
C LEU A 77 -13.29 -1.05 -3.14
N TYR A 78 -13.00 0.23 -2.92
CA TYR A 78 -12.04 0.69 -1.91
C TYR A 78 -12.49 2.03 -1.31
N LYS A 79 -12.04 2.38 -0.10
CA LYS A 79 -12.41 3.67 0.55
C LYS A 79 -11.27 4.70 0.61
N GLY A 80 -10.02 4.24 0.79
CA GLY A 80 -8.86 5.11 0.92
C GLY A 80 -8.42 5.74 -0.40
N ARG A 81 -7.19 5.49 -0.87
CA ARG A 81 -6.62 6.13 -2.07
C ARG A 81 -5.54 5.27 -2.73
N ILE A 82 -5.37 5.44 -4.03
CA ILE A 82 -4.27 4.85 -4.79
C ILE A 82 -3.10 5.83 -4.81
N SER A 83 -2.22 5.71 -3.81
CA SER A 83 -1.16 6.70 -3.55
C SER A 83 0.11 6.51 -4.38
N HIS A 84 0.51 5.27 -4.66
CA HIS A 84 1.75 5.00 -5.39
C HIS A 84 1.54 5.26 -6.88
N GLN A 85 2.52 5.89 -7.55
CA GLN A 85 2.38 6.23 -8.97
C GLN A 85 2.23 4.98 -9.82
N GLU A 86 3.06 3.96 -9.55
CA GLU A 86 3.01 2.65 -10.22
C GLU A 86 1.58 2.08 -10.22
N ASN A 87 0.94 2.06 -9.05
CA ASN A 87 -0.43 1.54 -8.88
C ASN A 87 -1.46 2.38 -9.65
N ARG A 88 -1.26 3.70 -9.75
CA ARG A 88 -2.15 4.55 -10.57
C ARG A 88 -2.00 4.25 -12.05
N ALA A 89 -0.78 4.08 -12.54
CA ALA A 89 -0.56 3.70 -13.94
C ALA A 89 -1.09 2.30 -14.21
N LEU A 90 -0.92 1.35 -13.27
CA LEU A 90 -1.54 0.03 -13.36
C LEU A 90 -3.04 0.16 -13.61
N VAL A 91 -3.76 0.87 -12.73
CA VAL A 91 -5.22 1.04 -12.84
C VAL A 91 -5.61 1.74 -14.14
N GLN A 92 -4.89 2.80 -14.52
CA GLN A 92 -5.20 3.59 -15.71
C GLN A 92 -4.91 2.83 -17.01
N LEU A 93 -3.75 2.19 -17.13
CA LEU A 93 -3.28 1.57 -18.37
C LEU A 93 -3.89 0.18 -18.60
N VAL A 94 -4.18 -0.55 -17.52
CA VAL A 94 -4.93 -1.82 -17.57
C VAL A 94 -6.45 -1.57 -17.66
N GLU A 95 -6.90 -0.34 -17.40
CA GLU A 95 -8.31 0.06 -17.35
C GLU A 95 -9.13 -0.73 -16.31
N VAL A 96 -8.56 -0.91 -15.11
CA VAL A 96 -9.25 -1.59 -14.01
C VAL A 96 -10.34 -0.67 -13.45
N PRO A 97 -11.63 -1.07 -13.45
CA PRO A 97 -12.75 -0.21 -13.04
C PRO A 97 -12.89 -0.15 -11.50
N LEU A 98 -11.94 0.49 -10.83
CA LEU A 98 -11.98 0.67 -9.38
C LEU A 98 -13.00 1.75 -8.99
N VAL A 99 -13.85 1.43 -8.02
CA VAL A 99 -14.88 2.31 -7.48
C VAL A 99 -14.48 2.74 -6.07
N ARG A 100 -14.27 4.05 -5.91
CA ARG A 100 -14.02 4.62 -4.58
C ARG A 100 -15.35 4.86 -3.87
N ILE A 101 -15.52 4.24 -2.71
CA ILE A 101 -16.71 4.38 -1.88
C ILE A 101 -16.51 5.51 -0.89
N SER A 102 -17.35 6.54 -0.99
CA SER A 102 -17.41 7.62 -0.01
C SER A 102 -18.52 7.37 1.01
N ASP A 103 -19.66 6.83 0.58
CA ASP A 103 -20.89 6.70 1.34
C ASP A 103 -21.39 5.25 1.40
N GLU A 104 -21.91 4.84 2.56
CA GLU A 104 -22.42 3.48 2.81
C GLU A 104 -23.68 3.16 1.99
N THR A 105 -24.44 4.16 1.55
CA THR A 105 -25.58 3.98 0.64
C THR A 105 -25.19 3.37 -0.71
N GLN A 106 -23.95 3.55 -1.15
CA GLN A 106 -23.41 2.97 -2.38
C GLN A 106 -23.19 1.44 -2.30
N LEU A 107 -23.34 0.86 -1.09
CA LEU A 107 -23.11 -0.56 -0.85
C LEU A 107 -24.41 -1.38 -0.80
N LYS A 108 -25.59 -0.75 -0.79
CA LYS A 108 -26.86 -1.42 -0.50
C LYS A 108 -27.30 -2.45 -1.54
N ASP A 109 -26.79 -2.34 -2.76
CA ASP A 109 -27.22 -3.16 -3.90
C ASP A 109 -26.39 -4.45 -4.09
N TYR A 110 -25.43 -4.73 -3.21
CA TYR A 110 -24.63 -5.96 -3.24
C TYR A 110 -25.25 -7.05 -2.36
N GLN A 111 -25.26 -8.29 -2.86
CA GLN A 111 -25.77 -9.44 -2.10
C GLN A 111 -24.69 -10.02 -1.19
N TYR A 112 -23.45 -10.05 -1.68
CA TYR A 112 -22.31 -10.59 -0.98
C TYR A 112 -21.05 -9.75 -1.19
N SER A 113 -20.06 -9.98 -0.33
CA SER A 113 -18.73 -9.39 -0.41
C SER A 113 -17.67 -10.46 -0.67
N VAL A 114 -16.66 -10.09 -1.45
CA VAL A 114 -15.51 -10.92 -1.79
C VAL A 114 -14.26 -10.18 -1.35
N PHE A 115 -13.41 -10.80 -0.52
CA PHE A 115 -12.17 -10.20 -0.05
C PHE A 115 -10.99 -10.84 -0.78
N VAL A 116 -10.18 -10.01 -1.41
CA VAL A 116 -9.01 -10.44 -2.19
C VAL A 116 -7.78 -9.73 -1.66
N ASP A 117 -6.72 -10.49 -1.39
CA ASP A 117 -5.47 -9.99 -0.81
C ASP A 117 -5.67 -9.28 0.55
N ASN A 118 -6.75 -9.64 1.25
CA ASN A 118 -7.03 -9.22 2.61
C ASN A 118 -8.11 -10.09 3.26
N GLN A 119 -8.13 -10.10 4.59
CA GLN A 119 -9.12 -10.80 5.42
C GLN A 119 -9.99 -9.80 6.22
N GLY A 120 -10.31 -8.65 5.62
CA GLY A 120 -11.21 -7.64 6.22
C GLY A 120 -10.58 -6.68 7.23
N THR A 121 -9.30 -6.84 7.59
CA THR A 121 -8.59 -5.98 8.57
C THR A 121 -8.05 -4.67 8.00
N THR A 122 -7.79 -4.62 6.69
CA THR A 122 -7.12 -3.51 6.00
C THR A 122 -8.08 -2.64 5.18
N SER A 123 -9.39 -2.91 5.27
CA SER A 123 -10.43 -2.18 4.56
C SER A 123 -11.42 -1.54 5.53
N SER A 124 -11.61 -0.23 5.42
CA SER A 124 -12.65 0.49 6.16
C SER A 124 -14.06 0.13 5.70
N LEU A 125 -14.21 -0.63 4.61
CA LEU A 125 -15.49 -1.11 4.08
C LEU A 125 -16.04 -2.31 4.85
N THR A 126 -15.18 -3.16 5.44
CA THR A 126 -15.60 -4.35 6.19
C THR A 126 -16.68 -4.06 7.24
N PRO A 127 -16.51 -3.09 8.16
CA PRO A 127 -17.56 -2.78 9.14
C PRO A 127 -18.82 -2.15 8.53
N MET A 128 -18.74 -1.52 7.36
CA MET A 128 -19.91 -0.96 6.66
C MET A 128 -20.76 -2.07 6.04
N LEU A 129 -20.11 -3.01 5.35
CA LEU A 129 -20.77 -4.17 4.76
C LEU A 129 -21.48 -5.02 5.83
N ALA A 130 -20.81 -5.25 6.97
CA ALA A 130 -21.39 -5.99 8.08
C ALA A 130 -22.66 -5.31 8.66
N ARG A 131 -22.69 -3.98 8.79
CA ARG A 131 -23.88 -3.23 9.24
C ARG A 131 -25.06 -3.34 8.28
N LEU A 132 -24.77 -3.44 6.98
CA LEU A 132 -25.78 -3.65 5.94
C LEU A 132 -26.22 -5.12 5.82
N GLY A 133 -25.63 -6.04 6.58
CA GLY A 133 -25.92 -7.47 6.50
C GLY A 133 -25.35 -8.16 5.27
N ILE A 134 -24.43 -7.51 4.55
CA ILE A 134 -23.76 -8.07 3.38
C ILE A 134 -22.68 -9.02 3.87
N LYS A 135 -22.86 -10.31 3.61
CA LYS A 135 -21.99 -11.36 4.15
C LYS A 135 -20.75 -11.59 3.28
N PRO A 136 -19.60 -11.97 3.86
CA PRO A 136 -18.46 -12.48 3.08
C PRO A 136 -18.82 -13.81 2.41
N LEU A 137 -18.60 -13.91 1.11
CA LEU A 137 -18.83 -15.11 0.30
C LEU A 137 -17.51 -15.80 -0.05
N VAL A 138 -16.49 -15.01 -0.40
CA VAL A 138 -15.16 -15.50 -0.80
C VAL A 138 -14.08 -14.72 -0.07
N ILE A 139 -13.07 -15.42 0.45
CA ILE A 139 -11.79 -14.85 0.87
C ILE A 139 -10.67 -15.57 0.11
N VAL A 140 -9.81 -14.82 -0.56
CA VAL A 140 -8.58 -15.34 -1.19
C VAL A 140 -7.42 -14.46 -0.75
N ASP A 141 -6.46 -15.03 -0.04
CA ASP A 141 -5.35 -14.28 0.55
C ASP A 141 -4.10 -15.15 0.71
N HIS A 142 -2.93 -14.53 0.65
CA HIS A 142 -1.64 -15.20 0.84
C HIS A 142 -0.98 -14.91 2.20
N HIS A 143 -1.53 -13.97 2.96
CA HIS A 143 -1.06 -13.59 4.29
C HIS A 143 -1.38 -14.66 5.35
N GLU A 144 -0.78 -14.52 6.54
CA GLU A 144 -1.14 -15.34 7.71
C GLU A 144 -2.62 -15.17 8.07
N ILE A 145 -3.25 -16.21 8.61
CA ILE A 145 -4.67 -16.20 8.98
C ILE A 145 -4.91 -15.17 10.09
N GLN A 146 -5.92 -14.33 9.92
CA GLN A 146 -6.25 -13.22 10.82
C GLN A 146 -7.52 -13.44 11.65
N ASP A 147 -8.36 -14.41 11.30
CA ASP A 147 -9.56 -14.84 12.05
C ASP A 147 -10.53 -13.71 12.42
N VAL A 148 -10.80 -12.80 11.46
CA VAL A 148 -11.65 -11.60 11.67
C VAL A 148 -13.03 -11.72 11.02
N ILE A 149 -13.08 -12.32 9.84
CA ILE A 149 -14.32 -12.60 9.10
C ILE A 149 -14.23 -14.02 8.54
N HIS A 150 -15.40 -14.63 8.34
CA HIS A 150 -15.51 -15.93 7.70
C HIS A 150 -16.36 -15.85 6.44
N ALA A 151 -15.96 -16.62 5.43
CA ALA A 151 -16.64 -16.72 4.15
C ALA A 151 -17.08 -18.16 3.85
N GLU A 152 -18.02 -18.34 2.92
CA GLU A 152 -18.42 -19.68 2.48
C GLU A 152 -17.28 -20.42 1.75
N PHE A 153 -16.39 -19.68 1.09
CA PHE A 153 -15.17 -20.19 0.51
C PHE A 153 -13.96 -19.37 0.96
N GLU A 154 -12.94 -20.07 1.45
CA GLU A 154 -11.67 -19.49 1.91
C GLU A 154 -10.51 -20.24 1.25
N ASP A 155 -9.72 -19.53 0.43
CA ASP A 155 -8.41 -19.97 -0.04
C ASP A 155 -7.35 -19.05 0.58
N ILE A 156 -6.93 -19.40 1.79
CA ILE A 156 -5.85 -18.73 2.51
C ILE A 156 -4.66 -19.68 2.56
N ARG A 157 -3.53 -19.27 1.99
CA ARG A 157 -2.32 -20.11 1.96
C ARG A 157 -1.05 -19.29 1.82
N LYS A 158 0.01 -19.76 2.48
CA LYS A 158 1.32 -19.11 2.48
C LYS A 158 2.04 -19.31 1.13
N ILE A 159 1.76 -18.44 0.16
CA ILE A 159 2.37 -18.38 -1.18
C ILE A 159 2.91 -16.96 -1.44
N GLY A 160 3.65 -16.73 -2.53
CA GLY A 160 4.30 -15.45 -2.80
C GLY A 160 3.35 -14.29 -3.03
N ALA A 161 2.18 -14.53 -3.64
CA ALA A 161 1.18 -13.49 -3.92
C ALA A 161 -0.24 -14.07 -4.06
N THR A 162 -1.25 -13.25 -3.80
CA THR A 162 -2.66 -13.55 -4.14
C THR A 162 -2.83 -13.67 -5.66
N ALA A 163 -2.07 -12.90 -6.44
CA ALA A 163 -2.02 -12.97 -7.90
C ALA A 163 -1.54 -14.35 -8.39
N THR A 164 -0.67 -15.01 -7.63
CA THR A 164 -0.26 -16.40 -7.91
C THR A 164 -1.45 -17.34 -7.75
N ILE A 165 -2.25 -17.19 -6.68
CA ILE A 165 -3.47 -17.99 -6.45
C ILE A 165 -4.46 -17.83 -7.61
N TYR A 166 -4.74 -16.59 -8.02
CA TYR A 166 -5.63 -16.34 -9.15
C TYR A 166 -5.08 -16.88 -10.47
N THR A 167 -3.76 -16.80 -10.68
CA THR A 167 -3.14 -17.40 -11.87
C THR A 167 -3.33 -18.91 -11.91
N GLU A 168 -3.27 -19.59 -10.75
CA GLU A 168 -3.58 -21.02 -10.68
C GLU A 168 -5.04 -21.32 -11.01
N TYR A 169 -5.99 -20.49 -10.55
CA TYR A 169 -7.41 -20.63 -10.95
C TYR A 169 -7.60 -20.50 -12.46
N LEU A 170 -6.92 -19.54 -13.11
CA LEU A 170 -6.96 -19.39 -14.57
C LEU A 170 -6.40 -20.64 -15.26
N ARG A 171 -5.24 -21.12 -14.81
CA ARG A 171 -4.59 -22.32 -15.34
C ARG A 171 -5.42 -23.58 -15.16
N ASP A 172 -6.22 -23.65 -14.09
CA ASP A 172 -7.13 -24.75 -13.79
C ASP A 172 -8.52 -24.60 -14.45
N GLY A 173 -8.70 -23.60 -15.33
CA GLY A 173 -9.83 -23.52 -16.26
C GLY A 173 -11.01 -22.64 -15.84
N LEU A 174 -10.85 -21.79 -14.80
CA LEU A 174 -11.92 -20.85 -14.42
C LEU A 174 -12.14 -19.76 -15.48
N LEU A 175 -11.08 -19.40 -16.20
CA LEU A 175 -11.12 -18.50 -17.35
C LEU A 175 -9.94 -18.79 -18.27
N ASP A 176 -10.23 -19.13 -19.52
CA ASP A 176 -9.22 -19.34 -20.55
C ASP A 176 -8.69 -17.98 -21.06
N LEU A 177 -7.39 -17.76 -20.89
CA LEU A 177 -6.73 -16.58 -21.44
C LEU A 177 -6.59 -16.70 -22.95
N ASP A 178 -6.84 -15.58 -23.63
CA ASP A 178 -6.74 -15.47 -25.08
C ASP A 178 -5.94 -14.22 -25.43
N ARG A 179 -4.83 -14.41 -26.15
CA ARG A 179 -3.95 -13.31 -26.56
C ARG A 179 -4.61 -12.35 -27.54
N SER A 180 -5.66 -12.77 -28.24
CA SER A 180 -6.45 -11.91 -29.13
C SER A 180 -7.41 -10.98 -28.37
N ASN A 181 -7.69 -11.29 -27.11
CA ASN A 181 -8.57 -10.51 -26.25
C ASN A 181 -7.75 -9.52 -25.42
N THR A 182 -7.89 -8.22 -25.73
CA THR A 182 -7.18 -7.14 -25.03
C THR A 182 -7.40 -7.14 -23.52
N THR A 183 -8.60 -7.50 -23.05
CA THR A 183 -8.91 -7.61 -21.61
C THR A 183 -8.11 -8.74 -20.96
N HIS A 184 -7.94 -9.87 -21.64
CA HIS A 184 -7.14 -11.00 -21.14
C HIS A 184 -5.65 -10.66 -21.11
N VAL A 185 -5.15 -9.94 -22.13
CA VAL A 185 -3.76 -9.44 -22.16
C VAL A 185 -3.49 -8.45 -21.02
N ARG A 186 -4.42 -7.53 -20.78
CA ARG A 186 -4.38 -6.58 -19.66
C ARG A 186 -4.42 -7.28 -18.31
N LEU A 187 -5.31 -8.27 -18.14
CA LEU A 187 -5.38 -9.10 -16.94
C LEU A 187 -4.05 -9.83 -16.70
N ALA A 188 -3.51 -10.52 -17.70
CA ALA A 188 -2.27 -11.26 -17.57
C ALA A 188 -1.09 -10.34 -17.21
N THR A 189 -1.06 -9.15 -17.81
CA THR A 189 -0.06 -8.12 -17.51
C THR A 189 -0.18 -7.61 -16.08
N ALA A 190 -1.41 -7.37 -15.61
CA ALA A 190 -1.67 -6.96 -14.23
C ALA A 190 -1.28 -8.04 -13.22
N LEU A 191 -1.64 -9.31 -13.46
CA LEU A 191 -1.28 -10.44 -12.58
C LEU A 191 0.24 -10.65 -12.53
N MET A 192 0.94 -10.56 -13.67
CA MET A 192 2.40 -10.59 -13.71
C MET A 192 3.00 -9.46 -12.86
N HIS A 193 2.40 -8.27 -12.95
CA HIS A 193 2.82 -7.13 -12.14
C HIS A 193 2.54 -7.32 -10.64
N GLY A 194 1.36 -7.82 -10.26
CA GLY A 194 1.02 -8.16 -8.87
C GLY A 194 2.03 -9.13 -8.25
N LEU A 195 2.21 -10.28 -8.91
CA LEU A 195 3.15 -11.33 -8.49
C LEU A 195 4.59 -10.80 -8.37
N ARG A 196 5.09 -10.07 -9.38
CA ARG A 196 6.44 -9.50 -9.35
C ARG A 196 6.59 -8.48 -8.22
N SER A 197 5.58 -7.66 -7.97
CA SER A 197 5.62 -6.64 -6.92
C SER A 197 5.77 -7.29 -5.54
N GLU A 198 4.93 -8.28 -5.24
CA GLU A 198 4.87 -8.93 -3.94
C GLU A 198 6.11 -9.79 -3.66
N THR A 199 6.66 -10.43 -4.71
CA THR A 199 7.86 -11.26 -4.62
C THR A 199 9.18 -10.48 -4.73
N ASN A 200 9.15 -9.14 -4.63
CA ASN A 200 10.30 -8.25 -4.76
C ASN A 200 11.11 -8.49 -6.05
N GLY A 201 10.45 -8.37 -7.21
CA GLY A 201 11.11 -8.62 -8.49
C GLY A 201 11.49 -10.08 -8.69
N LEU A 202 10.70 -11.02 -8.16
CA LEU A 202 10.96 -12.46 -8.17
C LEU A 202 12.14 -12.92 -7.29
N ILE A 203 12.77 -12.04 -6.51
CA ILE A 203 13.87 -12.41 -5.59
C ILE A 203 13.36 -13.34 -4.48
N HIS A 204 12.11 -13.16 -4.05
CA HIS A 204 11.46 -13.96 -3.01
C HIS A 204 10.39 -14.91 -3.58
N ALA A 205 10.36 -15.09 -4.90
CA ALA A 205 9.42 -15.98 -5.55
C ALA A 205 9.71 -17.45 -5.21
N ARG A 206 8.64 -18.21 -4.96
CA ARG A 206 8.66 -19.66 -4.77
C ARG A 206 8.39 -20.37 -6.09
N GLN A 207 8.39 -21.71 -6.06
CA GLN A 207 8.16 -22.52 -7.25
C GLN A 207 6.82 -22.17 -7.91
N GLU A 208 5.75 -22.04 -7.12
CA GLU A 208 4.41 -21.75 -7.61
C GLU A 208 4.33 -20.38 -8.27
N ASP A 209 5.06 -19.38 -7.75
CA ASP A 209 5.14 -18.05 -8.33
C ASP A 209 5.86 -18.09 -9.69
N MET A 210 6.93 -18.87 -9.81
CA MET A 210 7.66 -19.06 -11.08
C MET A 210 6.80 -19.81 -12.12
N GLU A 211 6.04 -20.81 -11.69
CA GLU A 211 5.08 -21.51 -12.55
C GLU A 211 3.97 -20.58 -13.04
N ALA A 212 3.42 -19.74 -12.16
CA ALA A 212 2.42 -18.74 -12.50
C ALA A 212 2.97 -17.70 -13.49
N ALA A 213 4.16 -17.15 -13.24
CA ALA A 213 4.82 -16.22 -14.15
C ALA A 213 5.06 -16.86 -15.53
N THR A 214 5.51 -18.12 -15.56
CA THR A 214 5.69 -18.87 -16.80
C THR A 214 4.38 -19.05 -17.57
N PHE A 215 3.29 -19.38 -16.88
CA PHE A 215 1.96 -19.51 -17.48
C PHE A 215 1.44 -18.20 -18.08
N LEU A 216 1.67 -17.06 -17.42
CA LEU A 216 1.20 -15.75 -17.89
C LEU A 216 2.00 -15.22 -19.09
N THR A 217 3.28 -15.60 -19.20
CA THR A 217 4.23 -15.06 -20.20
C THR A 217 3.71 -15.00 -21.64
N PRO A 218 2.96 -15.99 -22.18
CA PRO A 218 2.45 -15.92 -23.56
C PRO A 218 1.39 -14.84 -23.78
N PHE A 219 0.77 -14.33 -22.71
CA PHE A 219 -0.39 -13.44 -22.75
C PHE A 219 -0.08 -12.01 -22.34
N ILE A 220 1.08 -11.73 -21.74
CA ILE A 220 1.43 -10.37 -21.31
C ILE A 220 1.69 -9.44 -22.49
N ASP A 221 1.43 -8.15 -22.26
CA ASP A 221 1.98 -7.07 -23.07
C ASP A 221 3.19 -6.46 -22.33
N ALA A 222 4.40 -6.76 -22.84
CA ALA A 222 5.63 -6.28 -22.25
C ALA A 222 5.79 -4.75 -22.34
N SER A 223 5.24 -4.11 -23.38
CA SER A 223 5.27 -2.65 -23.52
C SER A 223 4.35 -1.98 -22.51
N LEU A 224 3.17 -2.57 -22.28
CA LEU A 224 2.26 -2.12 -21.24
C LEU A 224 2.90 -2.26 -19.84
N LEU A 225 3.52 -3.41 -19.56
CA LEU A 225 4.22 -3.63 -18.29
C LEU A 225 5.36 -2.61 -18.10
N ASP A 226 6.16 -2.37 -19.13
CA ASP A 226 7.25 -1.39 -19.10
C ASP A 226 6.74 0.03 -18.79
N GLN A 227 5.62 0.43 -19.38
CA GLN A 227 4.99 1.73 -19.10
C GLN A 227 4.48 1.85 -17.65
N ILE A 228 3.96 0.76 -17.07
CA ILE A 228 3.54 0.73 -15.66
C ILE A 228 4.74 0.90 -14.73
N LEU A 229 5.86 0.23 -15.04
CA LEU A 229 7.08 0.24 -14.21
C LEU A 229 7.88 1.54 -14.33
N HIS A 230 7.87 2.18 -15.49
CA HIS A 230 8.73 3.33 -15.80
C HIS A 230 7.94 4.65 -15.91
N ILE A 231 7.12 4.95 -14.91
CA ILE A 231 6.41 6.22 -14.85
C ILE A 231 7.40 7.38 -14.72
N LYS A 232 7.24 8.35 -15.63
CA LYS A 232 8.02 9.58 -15.61
C LYS A 232 7.52 10.52 -14.53
N ARG A 233 8.44 11.06 -13.74
CA ARG A 233 8.14 12.11 -12.76
C ARG A 233 7.88 13.44 -13.46
N SER A 234 6.91 14.20 -12.97
CA SER A 234 6.66 15.56 -13.48
C SER A 234 7.81 16.50 -13.08
N LYS A 235 7.99 17.60 -13.83
CA LYS A 235 8.96 18.65 -13.48
C LYS A 235 8.76 19.12 -12.03
N ARG A 236 7.51 19.27 -11.61
CA ARG A 236 7.16 19.73 -10.27
C ARG A 236 7.56 18.74 -9.18
N VAL A 237 7.41 17.43 -9.42
CA VAL A 237 7.96 16.40 -8.53
C VAL A 237 9.47 16.47 -8.46
N MET A 238 10.15 16.70 -9.60
CA MET A 238 11.60 16.86 -9.60
C MET A 238 12.06 18.08 -8.78
N ASP A 239 11.32 19.19 -8.84
CA ASP A 239 11.58 20.35 -7.97
C ASP A 239 11.38 20.01 -6.49
N ILE A 240 10.34 19.23 -6.15
CA ILE A 240 10.10 18.77 -4.77
C ILE A 240 11.24 17.86 -4.28
N ILE A 241 11.75 16.96 -5.14
CA ILE A 241 12.91 16.11 -4.82
C ILE A 241 14.16 16.98 -4.60
N ARG A 242 14.39 17.98 -5.45
CA ARG A 242 15.49 18.95 -5.27
C ARG A 242 15.37 19.65 -3.91
N ASP A 243 14.20 20.16 -3.57
CA ASP A 243 13.96 20.86 -2.31
C ASP A 243 14.14 19.90 -1.12
N ALA A 244 13.70 18.64 -1.25
CA ALA A 244 13.91 17.61 -0.24
C ALA A 244 15.40 17.30 -0.03
N LEU A 245 16.18 17.20 -1.11
CA LEU A 245 17.63 17.02 -1.02
C LEU A 245 18.29 18.24 -0.37
N ALA A 246 17.93 19.45 -0.77
CA ALA A 246 18.55 20.67 -0.25
C ALA A 246 18.27 20.90 1.24
N ASN A 247 17.08 20.54 1.72
CA ASN A 247 16.62 20.86 3.07
C ASN A 247 16.77 19.70 4.08
N ARG A 248 17.18 18.51 3.63
CA ARG A 248 17.29 17.33 4.51
C ARG A 248 18.32 17.54 5.60
N MET A 249 17.98 17.09 6.80
CA MET A 249 18.95 16.79 7.83
C MET A 249 19.14 15.27 7.89
N VAL A 250 20.39 14.83 7.87
CA VAL A 250 20.74 13.42 8.08
C VAL A 250 21.26 13.26 9.50
N VAL A 251 20.62 12.38 10.26
CA VAL A 251 21.00 12.05 11.64
C VAL A 251 20.99 10.54 11.77
N GLU A 252 22.13 9.96 12.12
CA GLU A 252 22.35 8.51 12.04
C GLU A 252 22.00 7.99 10.63
N ASN A 253 20.96 7.16 10.54
CA ASN A 253 20.42 6.61 9.29
C ASN A 253 19.02 7.15 8.93
N TYR A 254 18.63 8.29 9.53
CA TYR A 254 17.40 9.01 9.21
C TYR A 254 17.69 10.22 8.34
N SER A 255 16.95 10.36 7.25
CA SER A 255 16.91 11.56 6.41
C SER A 255 15.56 12.26 6.60
N ILE A 256 15.55 13.44 7.21
CA ILE A 256 14.33 14.19 7.54
C ILE A 256 14.34 15.49 6.76
N SER A 257 13.32 15.73 5.93
CA SER A 257 13.23 16.94 5.12
C SER A 257 11.85 17.59 5.12
N GLY A 258 11.84 18.88 5.44
CA GLY A 258 10.71 19.76 5.20
C GLY A 258 10.83 20.45 3.84
N ILE A 259 9.77 20.41 3.03
CA ILE A 259 9.76 20.95 1.65
C ILE A 259 8.87 22.18 1.47
N GLY A 260 8.44 22.82 2.56
CA GLY A 260 7.66 24.05 2.50
C GLY A 260 6.20 23.83 2.11
N PHE A 261 5.69 24.74 1.28
CA PHE A 261 4.29 24.75 0.86
C PHE A 261 4.07 24.07 -0.49
N LEU A 262 3.00 23.29 -0.59
CA LEU A 262 2.58 22.58 -1.79
C LEU A 262 1.12 22.86 -2.10
N ARG A 263 0.80 22.82 -3.39
CA ARG A 263 -0.58 22.80 -3.85
C ARG A 263 -1.17 21.39 -3.69
N ALA A 264 -2.50 21.29 -3.70
CA ALA A 264 -3.19 20.01 -3.54
C ALA A 264 -2.73 18.98 -4.57
N GLU A 265 -2.57 19.39 -5.83
CA GLU A 265 -2.14 18.56 -6.96
C GLU A 265 -0.70 18.03 -6.82
N ASP A 266 0.14 18.72 -6.05
CA ASP A 266 1.56 18.41 -5.88
C ASP A 266 1.84 17.53 -4.65
N ARG A 267 0.81 17.24 -3.84
CA ARG A 267 0.90 16.45 -2.60
C ARG A 267 1.66 15.14 -2.79
N ASP A 268 1.44 14.46 -3.92
CA ASP A 268 2.06 13.17 -4.21
C ASP A 268 3.57 13.26 -4.50
N GLY A 269 4.14 14.47 -4.61
CA GLY A 269 5.57 14.67 -4.61
C GLY A 269 6.23 14.33 -3.26
N ILE A 270 5.50 14.42 -2.15
CA ILE A 270 6.00 14.09 -0.80
C ILE A 270 6.45 12.62 -0.70
N PRO A 271 5.61 11.61 -0.98
CA PRO A 271 6.04 10.22 -0.93
C PRO A 271 7.16 9.92 -1.94
N GLN A 272 7.11 10.49 -3.14
CA GLN A 272 8.15 10.27 -4.15
C GLN A 272 9.50 10.85 -3.75
N ALA A 273 9.52 11.98 -3.05
CA ALA A 273 10.74 12.52 -2.47
C ALA A 273 11.28 11.63 -1.35
N ALA A 274 10.41 11.08 -0.49
CA ALA A 274 10.85 10.12 0.52
C ALA A 274 11.44 8.84 -0.12
N ASP A 275 10.80 8.31 -1.17
CA ASP A 275 11.31 7.17 -1.94
C ASP A 275 12.67 7.48 -2.58
N PHE A 276 12.84 8.70 -3.11
CA PHE A 276 14.13 9.13 -3.67
C PHE A 276 15.22 9.25 -2.60
N LEU A 277 14.93 9.84 -1.45
CA LEU A 277 15.91 9.96 -0.36
C LEU A 277 16.35 8.60 0.21
N MET A 278 15.51 7.58 0.13
CA MET A 278 15.89 6.20 0.49
C MET A 278 16.96 5.58 -0.42
N THR A 279 17.26 6.19 -1.56
CA THR A 279 18.34 5.75 -2.47
C THR A 279 19.72 6.27 -2.06
N GLU A 280 19.79 7.19 -1.11
CA GLU A 280 21.05 7.71 -0.57
C GLU A 280 21.73 6.65 0.31
N GLU A 281 23.05 6.51 0.15
CA GLU A 281 23.85 5.57 0.93
C GLU A 281 23.69 5.85 2.44
N ASN A 282 23.60 4.79 3.24
CA ASN A 282 23.43 4.83 4.70
C ASN A 282 22.11 5.43 5.21
N VAL A 283 21.19 5.87 4.32
CA VAL A 283 19.83 6.25 4.69
C VAL A 283 18.94 5.02 4.70
N HIS A 284 18.47 4.64 5.89
CA HIS A 284 17.57 3.50 6.10
C HIS A 284 16.13 3.93 6.42
N THR A 285 15.93 5.20 6.73
CA THR A 285 14.63 5.79 6.99
C THR A 285 14.58 7.21 6.41
N ALA A 286 13.60 7.50 5.56
CA ALA A 286 13.39 8.84 5.02
C ALA A 286 12.01 9.37 5.44
N ILE A 287 11.96 10.63 5.87
CA ILE A 287 10.73 11.33 6.26
C ILE A 287 10.70 12.66 5.52
N VAL A 288 9.73 12.83 4.62
CA VAL A 288 9.50 14.08 3.90
C VAL A 288 8.14 14.63 4.25
N TYR A 289 8.03 15.93 4.47
CA TYR A 289 6.77 16.59 4.78
C TYR A 289 6.69 18.03 4.29
N GLY A 290 5.46 18.51 4.11
CA GLY A 290 5.18 19.88 3.72
C GLY A 290 3.75 20.30 4.08
N ILE A 291 3.47 21.59 3.99
CA ILE A 291 2.13 22.14 4.18
C ILE A 291 1.40 22.10 2.84
N VAL A 292 0.25 21.43 2.81
CA VAL A 292 -0.57 21.29 1.61
C VAL A 292 -1.85 22.12 1.76
N PHE A 293 -2.10 23.00 0.80
CA PHE A 293 -3.38 23.70 0.67
C PHE A 293 -4.42 22.76 0.06
N LYS A 294 -5.55 22.58 0.74
CA LYS A 294 -6.72 21.81 0.30
C LYS A 294 -7.91 22.75 0.15
N GLU A 295 -8.95 22.30 -0.55
CA GLU A 295 -10.21 23.05 -0.66
C GLU A 295 -10.84 23.34 0.72
N GLU A 296 -10.71 22.39 1.66
CA GLU A 296 -11.29 22.47 3.01
C GLU A 296 -10.35 23.08 4.07
N GLY A 297 -9.17 23.56 3.69
CA GLY A 297 -8.20 24.20 4.59
C GLY A 297 -6.75 23.78 4.36
N GLU A 298 -5.93 23.82 5.40
CA GLU A 298 -4.51 23.50 5.30
C GLU A 298 -4.13 22.34 6.20
N ALA A 299 -3.23 21.47 5.73
CA ALA A 299 -2.70 20.39 6.54
C ALA A 299 -1.22 20.20 6.28
N LEU A 300 -0.47 19.94 7.35
CA LEU A 300 0.88 19.41 7.23
C LEU A 300 0.78 17.92 6.89
N ILE A 301 1.32 17.53 5.75
CA ILE A 301 1.28 16.16 5.25
C ILE A 301 2.71 15.64 5.16
N GLY A 302 2.92 14.40 5.62
CA GLY A 302 4.21 13.76 5.52
C GLY A 302 4.12 12.30 5.11
N SER A 303 5.25 11.80 4.61
CA SER A 303 5.47 10.42 4.21
C SER A 303 6.76 9.91 4.84
N MET A 304 6.69 8.71 5.39
CA MET A 304 7.82 7.98 5.95
C MET A 304 8.06 6.70 5.14
N ARG A 305 9.33 6.41 4.89
CA ARG A 305 9.82 5.18 4.24
C ARG A 305 10.94 4.60 5.05
N THR A 306 11.03 3.27 5.13
CA THR A 306 12.14 2.62 5.81
C THR A 306 12.41 1.22 5.28
N THR A 307 13.68 0.85 5.25
CA THR A 307 14.13 -0.54 5.02
C THR A 307 14.38 -1.29 6.33
N LYS A 308 14.26 -0.62 7.48
CA LYS A 308 14.48 -1.24 8.79
C LYS A 308 13.30 -2.14 9.16
N LEU A 309 13.58 -3.44 9.26
CA LEU A 309 12.59 -4.43 9.68
C LEU A 309 12.15 -4.28 11.14
N THR A 310 13.02 -3.74 11.99
CA THR A 310 12.78 -3.57 13.43
C THR A 310 12.03 -2.29 13.78
N LEU A 311 11.76 -1.42 12.80
CA LEU A 311 11.08 -0.16 13.03
C LEU A 311 9.60 -0.32 12.70
N ASP A 312 8.77 -0.37 13.73
CA ASP A 312 7.32 -0.24 13.56
C ASP A 312 6.99 1.21 13.16
N VAL A 313 6.63 1.40 11.90
CA VAL A 313 6.34 2.72 11.33
C VAL A 313 5.08 3.33 11.93
N ASP A 314 4.08 2.50 12.25
CA ASP A 314 2.81 2.94 12.81
C ASP A 314 3.01 3.45 14.23
N GLU A 315 3.63 2.64 15.08
CA GLU A 315 3.98 3.03 16.45
C GLU A 315 4.91 4.26 16.47
N PHE A 316 5.92 4.28 15.60
CA PHE A 316 6.85 5.41 15.52
C PHE A 316 6.14 6.73 15.25
N LEU A 317 5.25 6.78 14.25
CA LEU A 317 4.53 7.99 13.89
C LEU A 317 3.50 8.39 14.96
N LYS A 318 2.78 7.41 15.51
CA LYS A 318 1.79 7.64 16.60
C LYS A 318 2.46 8.25 17.82
N ASP A 319 3.62 7.73 18.22
CA ASP A 319 4.36 8.22 19.38
C ASP A 319 5.00 9.58 19.13
N ALA A 320 5.64 9.79 17.98
CA ALA A 320 6.33 11.05 17.68
C ALA A 320 5.34 12.21 17.54
N LEU A 321 4.24 11.99 16.81
CA LEU A 321 3.33 13.07 16.42
C LEU A 321 2.11 13.18 17.32
N GLY A 322 1.65 12.08 17.93
CA GLY A 322 0.48 12.02 18.80
C GLY A 322 -0.85 12.00 18.03
N GLY A 323 -1.92 12.44 18.67
CA GLY A 323 -3.28 12.47 18.11
C GLY A 323 -4.13 13.61 18.67
N ARG A 324 -5.35 13.76 18.15
CA ARG A 324 -6.35 14.72 18.66
C ARG A 324 -7.00 14.22 19.94
N GLU A 325 -7.39 12.94 19.93
CA GLU A 325 -8.14 12.26 20.98
C GLU A 325 -7.69 10.79 21.04
N ARG A 326 -8.05 10.07 22.11
CA ARG A 326 -7.62 8.69 22.33
C ARG A 326 -8.13 7.80 21.19
N GLY A 327 -7.22 7.29 20.36
CA GLY A 327 -7.54 6.47 19.17
C GLY A 327 -7.52 7.22 17.83
N HIS A 328 -7.42 8.56 17.82
CA HIS A 328 -7.33 9.37 16.60
C HIS A 328 -5.95 10.02 16.46
N TYR A 329 -5.01 9.25 15.91
CA TYR A 329 -3.63 9.65 15.70
C TYR A 329 -3.44 10.47 14.42
N TYR A 330 -2.43 11.34 14.42
CA TYR A 330 -2.07 12.13 13.24
C TYR A 330 -1.30 11.34 12.19
N GLY A 331 -0.71 10.22 12.57
CA GLY A 331 0.05 9.35 11.68
C GLY A 331 -0.27 7.89 11.87
N GLY A 332 0.13 7.10 10.90
CA GLY A 332 0.07 5.66 10.92
C GLY A 332 0.83 5.06 9.76
N GLY A 333 0.93 3.75 9.73
CA GLY A 333 1.67 3.07 8.69
C GLY A 333 1.51 1.55 8.70
N ARG A 334 2.25 0.93 7.79
CA ARG A 334 2.48 -0.52 7.77
C ARG A 334 3.98 -0.75 7.62
N ARG A 335 4.37 -2.03 7.53
CA ARG A 335 5.77 -2.41 7.33
C ARG A 335 6.40 -1.61 6.17
N GLY A 336 7.49 -0.91 6.45
CA GLY A 336 8.29 -0.16 5.48
C GLY A 336 7.74 1.21 5.04
N ALA A 337 6.47 1.54 5.29
CA ALA A 337 5.89 2.80 4.83
C ALA A 337 4.76 3.33 5.72
N GLY A 338 4.72 4.65 5.91
CA GLY A 338 3.67 5.32 6.65
C GLY A 338 3.47 6.75 6.19
N GLY A 339 2.47 7.40 6.76
CA GLY A 339 2.17 8.79 6.47
C GLY A 339 1.48 9.46 7.64
N PHE A 340 1.48 10.80 7.62
CA PHE A 340 0.80 11.59 8.63
C PHE A 340 0.15 12.82 8.03
N GLU A 341 -0.90 13.28 8.69
CA GLU A 341 -1.64 14.47 8.34
C GLU A 341 -2.05 15.23 9.61
N ILE A 342 -1.56 16.46 9.76
CA ILE A 342 -1.84 17.34 10.90
C ILE A 342 -2.55 18.59 10.38
N PRO A 343 -3.85 18.79 10.69
CA PRO A 343 -4.57 19.97 10.27
C PRO A 343 -3.98 21.25 10.87
N ILE A 344 -3.69 22.23 10.01
CA ILE A 344 -3.30 23.57 10.41
C ILE A 344 -4.58 24.32 10.78
N ARG A 345 -4.67 24.75 12.04
CA ARG A 345 -5.87 25.37 12.60
C ARG A 345 -5.69 26.89 12.73
N PHE A 346 -5.26 27.34 13.90
CA PHE A 346 -5.13 28.76 14.22
C PHE A 346 -4.28 29.56 13.21
N LEU A 347 -3.24 28.93 12.66
CA LEU A 347 -2.35 29.53 11.67
C LEU A 347 -2.79 29.28 10.21
N ALA A 348 -4.00 28.77 9.97
CA ALA A 348 -4.51 28.59 8.61
C ALA A 348 -4.78 29.96 7.96
N GLY A 349 -4.59 30.03 6.64
CA GLY A 349 -4.75 31.25 5.87
C GLY A 349 -3.49 31.60 5.08
N GLN A 350 -3.70 32.43 4.06
CA GLN A 350 -2.64 33.07 3.31
C GLN A 350 -2.27 34.40 3.98
N PHE A 351 -0.98 34.61 4.19
CA PHE A 351 -0.42 35.82 4.75
C PHE A 351 0.60 36.41 3.77
N ASP A 352 1.20 37.54 4.15
CA ASP A 352 2.38 38.04 3.43
C ASP A 352 3.55 37.04 3.47
N GLU A 353 4.55 37.27 2.61
CA GLU A 353 5.68 36.37 2.43
C GLU A 353 6.47 36.13 3.73
N GLU A 354 6.64 37.17 4.56
CA GLU A 354 7.38 37.09 5.81
C GLU A 354 6.65 36.21 6.84
N MET A 355 5.34 36.42 6.99
CA MET A 355 4.52 35.63 7.90
C MET A 355 4.37 34.18 7.41
N MET A 356 4.31 33.95 6.10
CA MET A 356 4.33 32.61 5.52
C MET A 356 5.65 31.88 5.79
N ALA A 357 6.79 32.57 5.68
CA ALA A 357 8.10 32.02 6.02
C ALA A 357 8.20 31.67 7.51
N LEU A 358 7.69 32.54 8.39
CA LEU A 358 7.66 32.29 9.84
C LEU A 358 6.74 31.11 10.20
N LYS A 359 5.55 31.04 9.59
CA LYS A 359 4.62 29.91 9.73
C LYS A 359 5.30 28.60 9.38
N TRP A 360 5.94 28.52 8.22
CA TRP A 360 6.68 27.31 7.82
C TRP A 360 7.79 26.96 8.81
N LYS A 361 8.61 27.94 9.20
CA LYS A 361 9.72 27.74 10.15
C LYS A 361 9.25 27.14 11.47
N ILE A 362 8.12 27.60 12.01
CA ILE A 362 7.54 27.07 13.25
C ILE A 362 7.17 25.59 13.07
N TYR A 363 6.44 25.26 12.02
CA TYR A 363 6.02 23.88 11.77
C TYR A 363 7.21 22.94 11.51
N ASP A 364 8.19 23.38 10.71
CA ASP A 364 9.39 22.61 10.41
C ASP A 364 10.20 22.29 11.67
N GLU A 365 10.44 23.29 12.53
CA GLU A 365 11.14 23.11 13.81
C GLU A 365 10.40 22.18 14.76
N VAL A 366 9.08 22.33 14.91
CA VAL A 366 8.28 21.49 15.80
C VAL A 366 8.30 20.03 15.35
N ILE A 367 8.18 19.78 14.06
CA ILE A 367 8.18 18.42 13.50
C ILE A 367 9.54 17.77 13.62
N LYS A 368 10.62 18.47 13.25
CA LYS A 368 12.00 17.97 13.44
C LYS A 368 12.26 17.61 14.89
N ARG A 369 11.89 18.47 15.85
CA ARG A 369 12.06 18.19 17.28
C ARG A 369 11.31 16.95 17.74
N LYS A 370 10.05 16.78 17.32
CA LYS A 370 9.24 15.60 17.64
C LYS A 370 9.87 14.31 17.09
N LEU A 371 10.28 14.33 15.82
CA LEU A 371 10.90 13.17 15.17
C LEU A 371 12.26 12.83 15.80
N LEU A 372 13.12 13.82 16.03
CA LEU A 372 14.43 13.62 16.66
C LEU A 372 14.32 13.10 18.10
N ALA A 373 13.37 13.61 18.88
CA ALA A 373 13.09 13.10 20.22
C ALA A 373 12.73 11.61 20.20
N LYS A 374 11.92 11.16 19.22
CA LYS A 374 11.58 9.75 19.05
C LYS A 374 12.77 8.90 18.57
N ILE A 375 13.66 9.48 17.77
CA ILE A 375 14.92 8.83 17.35
C ILE A 375 15.91 8.72 18.52
N GLY A 376 15.74 9.50 19.59
CA GLY A 376 16.64 9.53 20.75
C GLY A 376 17.81 10.49 20.60
N VAL A 377 17.72 11.46 19.68
CA VAL A 377 18.75 12.48 19.45
C VAL A 377 18.24 13.85 19.87
N SER A 378 19.03 14.59 20.66
CA SER A 378 18.71 15.98 21.00
C SER A 378 18.82 16.86 19.75
N ALA A 379 17.79 17.65 19.45
CA ALA A 379 17.81 18.56 18.30
C ALA A 379 19.05 19.49 18.34
N PRO A 380 19.69 19.76 17.19
CA PRO A 380 20.82 20.69 17.14
C PRO A 380 20.36 22.06 17.68
N LYS A 381 21.13 22.64 18.61
CA LYS A 381 20.85 23.98 19.12
C LYS A 381 20.88 24.97 17.93
N PRO A 382 19.92 25.91 17.84
CA PRO A 382 20.01 26.96 16.82
C PRO A 382 21.34 27.68 16.99
N ALA A 383 22.03 27.97 15.88
CA ALA A 383 23.26 28.73 15.87
C ALA A 383 22.99 30.11 16.50
N GLY A 384 23.31 30.25 17.79
CA GLY A 384 23.25 31.51 18.50
C GLY A 384 24.28 32.45 17.93
N GLU A 385 23.84 33.69 17.68
CA GLU A 385 24.65 34.81 17.23
C GLU A 385 26.02 34.83 17.89
N GLY A 386 27.05 35.02 17.06
CA GLY A 386 28.44 35.09 17.46
C GLY A 386 28.61 36.00 18.68
N SER A 387 29.19 35.43 19.74
CA SER A 387 29.66 36.18 20.89
C SER A 387 30.66 37.23 20.38
N LYS A 388 30.21 38.48 20.31
CA LYS A 388 31.11 39.64 20.31
C LYS A 388 31.98 39.50 21.56
N LYS A 389 33.24 39.13 21.37
CA LYS A 389 34.29 39.41 22.36
C LYS A 389 35.00 40.68 21.93
N GLN A 390 35.03 41.59 22.88
CA GLN A 390 35.77 42.86 22.91
C GLN A 390 37.26 42.66 22.66
#